data_AF-A0AA37F3N8-F1
#
_entry.id   AF-A0AA37F3N8-F1
#
_cell.length_a   1.000
_cell.length_b   1.000
_cell.length_c   1.000
_cell.angle_alpha   90.00
_cell.angle_beta   90.00
_cell.angle_gamma   90.00
#
_symmetry.space_group_name_H-M   'P 1'
#
loop_
_entity.id
_entity.type
_entity.pdbx_description
1 polymer ?
#
loop_
_entity_poly.entity_id
_entity_poly.type
_entity_poly.pdbx_seq_one_letter_code
_entity_poly.pdbx_strand_id
1 'polypeptide(L)'
;MSSTSAGAAASGSGPGPGSAVMGVLQRLGRSLMLPIAVLPAAGLLLRLGQDDLLGRTDNAFLDDAAHVLGTAGGTLFDNLPVLFAIGVAIGFARKADGSTALAGLVGYLVFHAVSMKMFFTLFDDGLKESITTQVFDPSTPGVPKIVLDLGAQNPTGVLGGIAMGLVSATLWQRFHRTKLPTALAFFSGRRLVPILTAFAGLVIGVAVGFVWPVLGGWVRAFGVWLAENSTLGASVYGMVNRALLPLGLHHIVNNIVWTQVPACVTETGKRLAGDLVCFNNGVQGYGGFEAGFYPVLMFGLPAAAIAIWRAAPPHRRTAVGSIMVSAALTAFLTGITEPIEFAFIFVAPVLFVAHIVLTGVSLAVASALGAKLAFGFSSGLIDLGLYGTAPNAHGVPVLIAMGLVYAVVYYAVFGFLIRRLDIMTPGREPEPDMDSGGSGGSGGSGDASPGRAPEPNMDSDGPGGSGDASPGRAPGAAGS
;
A
#
# COMPACT_ATOMS: atom_id res chain seq x y z
N MET A 1 30.79 44.76 -31.46
CA MET A 1 30.80 45.49 -30.18
C MET A 1 29.68 44.92 -29.33
N SER A 2 30.04 44.50 -28.12
CA SER A 2 29.35 43.51 -27.29
C SER A 2 28.04 43.99 -26.69
N SER A 3 26.97 43.21 -26.82
CA SER A 3 25.76 43.33 -26.00
C SER A 3 25.88 42.41 -24.79
N THR A 4 26.21 43.00 -23.64
CA THR A 4 26.22 42.31 -22.34
C THR A 4 24.79 41.97 -21.92
N SER A 5 24.47 40.67 -21.88
CA SER A 5 23.29 40.12 -21.23
C SER A 5 23.49 40.19 -19.71
N ALA A 6 22.72 41.04 -19.04
CA ALA A 6 22.59 41.00 -17.60
C ALA A 6 21.78 39.76 -17.22
N GLY A 7 22.49 38.71 -16.79
CA GLY A 7 21.88 37.54 -16.16
C GLY A 7 21.25 37.95 -14.83
N ALA A 8 19.92 38.03 -14.80
CA ALA A 8 19.16 38.07 -13.57
C ALA A 8 19.37 36.73 -12.84
N ALA A 9 20.23 36.75 -11.83
CA ALA A 9 20.37 35.66 -10.89
C ALA A 9 19.03 35.50 -10.15
N ALA A 10 18.24 34.51 -10.57
CA ALA A 10 17.09 34.05 -9.80
C ALA A 10 17.61 33.54 -8.46
N SER A 11 17.38 34.31 -7.39
CA SER A 11 17.57 33.88 -6.01
C SER A 11 16.63 32.70 -5.75
N GLY A 12 17.17 31.48 -5.82
CA GLY A 12 16.48 30.28 -5.38
C GLY A 12 16.27 30.34 -3.87
N SER A 13 15.12 30.87 -3.44
CA SER A 13 14.65 30.66 -2.08
C SER A 13 14.46 29.16 -1.88
N GLY A 14 15.17 28.59 -0.92
CA GLY A 14 15.01 27.19 -0.55
C GLY A 14 13.55 26.88 -0.19
N PRO A 15 13.10 25.62 -0.36
CA PRO A 15 11.73 25.24 -0.04
C PRO A 15 11.37 25.64 1.40
N GLY A 16 10.32 26.44 1.56
CA GLY A 16 9.84 26.87 2.88
C GLY A 16 9.43 25.67 3.76
N PRO A 17 9.37 25.82 5.09
CA PRO A 17 9.16 24.72 6.04
C PRO A 17 7.97 23.80 5.70
N GLY A 18 6.85 24.36 5.24
CA GLY A 18 5.67 23.60 4.83
C GLY A 18 5.88 22.72 3.59
N SER A 19 6.65 23.20 2.61
CA SER A 19 6.96 22.42 1.39
C SER A 19 7.92 21.26 1.68
N ALA A 20 8.82 21.42 2.65
CA ALA A 20 9.72 20.36 3.10
C ALA A 20 8.95 19.25 3.85
N VAL A 21 8.01 19.63 4.73
CA VAL A 21 7.15 18.67 5.45
C VAL A 21 6.26 17.90 4.46
N MET A 22 5.61 18.58 3.52
CA MET A 22 4.79 17.95 2.49
C MET A 22 5.59 16.93 1.67
N GLY A 23 6.81 17.30 1.24
CA GLY A 23 7.70 16.40 0.51
C GLY A 23 8.20 15.19 1.32
N VAL A 24 8.20 15.26 2.66
CA VAL A 24 8.45 14.09 3.52
C VAL A 24 7.20 13.20 3.58
N LEU A 25 6.02 13.77 3.78
CA LEU A 25 4.75 13.02 3.87
C LEU A 25 4.44 12.26 2.57
N GLN A 26 4.63 12.89 1.41
CA GLN A 26 4.46 12.22 0.11
C GLN A 26 5.45 11.07 -0.09
N ARG A 27 6.72 11.25 0.32
CA ARG A 27 7.73 10.18 0.26
C ARG A 27 7.38 9.02 1.20
N LEU A 28 6.86 9.34 2.39
CA LEU A 28 6.36 8.33 3.32
C LEU A 28 5.22 7.55 2.67
N GLY A 29 4.19 8.22 2.13
CA GLY A 29 3.08 7.55 1.44
C GLY A 29 3.53 6.62 0.33
N ARG A 30 4.39 7.11 -0.58
CA ARG A 30 4.94 6.28 -1.67
C ARG A 30 5.73 5.08 -1.15
N SER A 31 6.44 5.22 -0.04
CA SER A 31 7.21 4.11 0.55
C SER A 31 6.34 2.99 1.11
N LEU A 32 5.07 3.28 1.46
CA LEU A 32 4.12 2.30 1.95
C LEU A 32 3.50 1.45 0.82
N MET A 33 3.60 1.89 -0.44
CA MET A 33 2.99 1.17 -1.57
C MET A 33 3.71 -0.14 -1.92
N LEU A 34 5.04 -0.19 -1.78
CA LEU A 34 5.83 -1.36 -2.19
C LEU A 34 5.47 -2.64 -1.41
N PRO A 35 5.36 -2.63 -0.07
CA PRO A 35 4.84 -3.77 0.69
C PRO A 35 3.41 -4.14 0.35
N ILE A 36 2.57 -3.15 0.00
CA ILE A 36 1.14 -3.35 -0.22
C ILE A 36 0.85 -4.01 -1.56
N ALA A 37 1.75 -3.85 -2.54
CA ALA A 37 1.58 -4.40 -3.88
C ALA A 37 1.45 -5.93 -3.93
N VAL A 38 1.93 -6.66 -2.90
CA VAL A 38 1.81 -8.13 -2.84
C VAL A 38 0.51 -8.61 -2.19
N LEU A 39 -0.24 -7.73 -1.52
CA LEU A 39 -1.46 -8.08 -0.80
C LEU A 39 -2.62 -8.60 -1.68
N PRO A 40 -2.83 -8.14 -2.94
CA PRO A 40 -3.85 -8.76 -3.79
C PRO A 40 -3.60 -10.25 -4.04
N ALA A 41 -2.35 -10.61 -4.34
CA ALA A 41 -1.99 -12.02 -4.53
C ALA A 41 -2.10 -12.80 -3.22
N ALA A 42 -1.65 -12.21 -2.10
CA ALA A 42 -1.76 -12.82 -0.77
C ALA A 42 -3.22 -13.09 -0.39
N GLY A 43 -4.10 -12.10 -0.54
CA GLY A 43 -5.52 -12.18 -0.22
C GLY A 43 -6.26 -13.18 -1.09
N LEU A 44 -5.94 -13.24 -2.39
CA LEU A 44 -6.49 -14.25 -3.29
C LEU A 44 -6.09 -15.66 -2.87
N LEU A 45 -4.79 -15.91 -2.64
CA LEU A 45 -4.28 -17.22 -2.22
C LEU A 45 -4.87 -17.65 -0.87
N LEU A 46 -4.89 -16.73 0.10
CA LEU A 46 -5.49 -16.96 1.42
C LEU A 46 -6.95 -17.38 1.28
N ARG A 47 -7.72 -16.61 0.51
CA ARG A 47 -9.16 -16.80 0.40
C ARG A 47 -9.51 -18.09 -0.36
N LEU A 48 -8.84 -18.36 -1.48
CA LEU A 48 -9.03 -19.59 -2.25
C LEU A 48 -8.79 -20.85 -1.41
N GLY A 49 -7.87 -20.79 -0.45
CA GLY A 49 -7.57 -21.90 0.44
C GLY A 49 -8.55 -22.13 1.59
N GLN A 50 -9.59 -21.31 1.76
CA GLN A 50 -10.58 -21.50 2.83
C GLN A 50 -11.60 -22.60 2.48
N ASP A 51 -12.12 -23.25 3.51
CA ASP A 51 -13.02 -24.41 3.41
C ASP A 51 -14.29 -24.15 2.60
N ASP A 52 -14.85 -22.94 2.66
CA ASP A 52 -16.06 -22.59 1.92
C ASP A 52 -15.81 -22.27 0.42
N LEU A 53 -14.55 -22.28 -0.03
CA LEU A 53 -14.17 -22.18 -1.44
C LEU A 53 -13.55 -23.49 -1.94
N LEU A 54 -12.21 -23.60 -1.98
CA LEU A 54 -11.52 -24.79 -2.47
C LEU A 54 -11.04 -25.72 -1.35
N GLY A 55 -11.04 -25.25 -0.09
CA GLY A 55 -10.48 -25.97 1.06
C GLY A 55 -11.30 -27.15 1.55
N ARG A 56 -12.49 -27.40 1.00
CA ARG A 56 -13.34 -28.53 1.40
C ARG A 56 -14.10 -29.10 0.20
N THR A 57 -13.68 -30.26 -0.26
CA THR A 57 -14.23 -31.00 -1.39
C THR A 57 -14.36 -32.49 -1.04
N ASP A 58 -14.89 -33.29 -1.96
CA ASP A 58 -14.91 -34.76 -1.80
C ASP A 58 -13.53 -35.42 -2.07
N ASN A 59 -12.49 -34.63 -2.31
CA ASN A 59 -11.15 -35.09 -2.66
C ASN A 59 -10.09 -34.49 -1.74
N ALA A 60 -9.57 -35.30 -0.82
CA ALA A 60 -8.56 -34.89 0.15
C ALA A 60 -7.31 -34.24 -0.48
N PHE A 61 -6.90 -34.67 -1.69
CA PHE A 61 -5.76 -34.05 -2.37
C PHE A 61 -6.04 -32.59 -2.78
N LEU A 62 -7.28 -32.30 -3.21
CA LEU A 62 -7.67 -30.94 -3.58
C LEU A 62 -7.79 -30.06 -2.34
N ASP A 63 -8.30 -30.61 -1.24
CA ASP A 63 -8.41 -29.91 0.06
C ASP A 63 -7.01 -29.53 0.56
N ASP A 64 -6.08 -30.50 0.61
CA ASP A 64 -4.69 -30.26 1.01
C ASP A 64 -4.01 -29.21 0.09
N ALA A 65 -4.22 -29.32 -1.22
CA ALA A 65 -3.67 -28.35 -2.18
C ALA A 65 -4.23 -26.93 -1.95
N ALA A 66 -5.53 -26.81 -1.65
CA ALA A 66 -6.16 -25.54 -1.32
C ALA A 66 -5.62 -24.98 0.00
N HIS A 67 -5.48 -25.79 1.05
CA HIS A 67 -4.89 -25.34 2.32
C HIS A 67 -3.43 -24.90 2.17
N VAL A 68 -2.66 -25.52 1.25
CA VAL A 68 -1.32 -25.05 0.88
C VAL A 68 -1.36 -23.65 0.26
N LEU A 69 -2.31 -23.37 -0.65
CA LEU A 69 -2.52 -22.02 -1.21
C LEU A 69 -2.88 -21.03 -0.09
N GLY A 70 -3.81 -21.41 0.79
CA GLY A 70 -4.24 -20.63 1.94
C GLY A 70 -3.08 -20.23 2.83
N THR A 71 -2.22 -21.21 3.15
CA THR A 71 -1.00 -21.03 3.97
C THR A 71 -0.01 -20.06 3.30
N ALA A 72 0.20 -20.18 1.99
CA ALA A 72 1.08 -19.28 1.25
C ALA A 72 0.60 -17.82 1.31
N GLY A 73 -0.71 -17.60 1.13
CA GLY A 73 -1.32 -16.27 1.28
C GLY A 73 -1.24 -15.73 2.70
N GLY A 74 -1.63 -16.55 3.69
CA GLY A 74 -1.60 -16.20 5.12
C GLY A 74 -0.21 -15.80 5.62
N THR A 75 0.83 -16.49 5.14
CA THR A 75 2.23 -16.19 5.51
C THR A 75 2.63 -14.74 5.22
N LEU A 76 2.11 -14.13 4.14
CA LEU A 76 2.40 -12.72 3.84
C LEU A 76 1.71 -11.78 4.82
N PHE A 77 0.49 -12.09 5.26
CA PHE A 77 -0.22 -11.33 6.30
C PHE A 77 0.49 -11.44 7.65
N ASP A 78 0.95 -12.64 8.01
CA ASP A 78 1.71 -12.89 9.24
C ASP A 78 3.07 -12.15 9.24
N ASN A 79 3.61 -11.78 8.08
CA ASN A 79 4.92 -11.12 7.99
C ASN A 79 4.84 -9.65 7.55
N LEU A 80 3.65 -9.04 7.62
CA LEU A 80 3.44 -7.63 7.28
C LEU A 80 4.46 -6.68 7.93
N PRO A 81 4.78 -6.77 9.24
CA PRO A 81 5.77 -5.87 9.85
C PRO A 81 7.15 -5.90 9.18
N VAL A 82 7.61 -7.11 8.80
CA VAL A 82 8.89 -7.30 8.10
C VAL A 82 8.83 -6.72 6.68
N LEU A 83 7.74 -7.01 5.96
CA LEU A 83 7.51 -6.47 4.61
C LEU A 83 7.51 -4.93 4.62
N PHE A 84 6.85 -4.32 5.62
CA PHE A 84 6.86 -2.87 5.80
C PHE A 84 8.24 -2.32 6.19
N ALA A 85 8.99 -2.98 7.06
CA ALA A 85 10.36 -2.56 7.38
C ALA A 85 11.26 -2.51 6.13
N ILE A 86 11.17 -3.53 5.27
CA ILE A 86 11.94 -3.60 4.03
C ILE A 86 11.44 -2.55 3.02
N GLY A 87 10.14 -2.55 2.73
CA GLY A 87 9.60 -1.70 1.67
C GLY A 87 9.63 -0.21 2.01
N VAL A 88 9.41 0.17 3.27
CA VAL A 88 9.61 1.56 3.72
C VAL A 88 11.07 1.95 3.66
N ALA A 89 12.01 1.07 4.05
CA ALA A 89 13.43 1.35 3.93
C ALA A 89 13.83 1.67 2.48
N ILE A 90 13.38 0.84 1.53
CA ILE A 90 13.63 1.02 0.09
C ILE A 90 12.94 2.29 -0.42
N GLY A 91 11.64 2.44 -0.17
CA GLY A 91 10.82 3.49 -0.76
C GLY A 91 11.07 4.90 -0.20
N PHE A 92 11.53 4.98 1.06
CA PHE A 92 11.87 6.26 1.70
C PHE A 92 13.30 6.73 1.38
N ALA A 93 14.20 5.80 1.07
CA ALA A 93 15.56 6.14 0.68
C ALA A 93 15.59 6.90 -0.66
N ARG A 94 16.29 8.05 -0.70
CA ARG A 94 16.40 8.86 -1.94
C ARG A 94 17.07 8.10 -3.08
N LYS A 95 18.02 7.23 -2.72
CA LYS A 95 18.65 6.24 -3.59
C LYS A 95 18.66 4.96 -2.78
N ALA A 96 18.08 3.90 -3.29
CA ALA A 96 18.05 2.61 -2.61
C ALA A 96 18.86 1.59 -3.40
N ASP A 97 19.47 0.66 -2.69
CA ASP A 97 20.01 -0.57 -3.26
C ASP A 97 19.72 -1.74 -2.31
N GLY A 98 20.14 -2.95 -2.66
CA GLY A 98 19.89 -4.14 -1.84
C GLY A 98 20.37 -4.02 -0.39
N SER A 99 21.37 -3.17 -0.09
CA SER A 99 21.84 -2.96 1.29
C SER A 99 20.85 -2.17 2.14
N THR A 100 20.00 -1.34 1.54
CA THR A 100 18.92 -0.62 2.24
C THR A 100 17.86 -1.61 2.74
N ALA A 101 17.49 -2.58 1.92
CA ALA A 101 16.56 -3.65 2.27
C ALA A 101 17.12 -4.52 3.41
N LEU A 102 18.38 -4.97 3.27
CA LEU A 102 19.06 -5.76 4.30
C LEU A 102 19.15 -5.00 5.63
N ALA A 103 19.47 -3.70 5.61
CA ALA A 103 19.51 -2.89 6.82
C ALA A 103 18.13 -2.80 7.49
N GLY A 104 17.05 -2.65 6.70
CA GLY A 104 15.66 -2.64 7.20
C GLY A 104 15.30 -3.94 7.90
N LEU A 105 15.58 -5.07 7.26
CA LEU A 105 15.35 -6.41 7.83
C LEU A 105 16.15 -6.62 9.13
N VAL A 106 17.46 -6.39 9.09
CA VAL A 106 18.34 -6.58 10.26
C VAL A 106 17.91 -5.69 11.42
N GLY A 107 17.61 -4.42 11.16
CA GLY A 107 17.10 -3.50 12.17
C GLY A 107 15.80 -3.98 12.80
N TYR A 108 14.83 -4.40 11.97
CA TYR A 108 13.55 -4.88 12.45
C TYR A 108 13.68 -6.18 13.27
N LEU A 109 14.51 -7.14 12.85
CA LEU A 109 14.69 -8.39 13.60
C LEU A 109 15.25 -8.14 15.01
N VAL A 110 16.23 -7.23 15.14
CA VAL A 110 16.77 -6.85 16.46
C VAL A 110 15.73 -6.09 17.27
N PHE A 111 15.04 -5.12 16.66
CA PHE A 111 13.95 -4.40 17.29
C PHE A 111 12.86 -5.37 17.81
N HIS A 112 12.45 -6.33 16.98
CA HIS A 112 11.45 -7.33 17.31
C HIS A 112 11.85 -8.15 18.53
N ALA A 113 13.03 -8.77 18.49
CA ALA A 113 13.51 -9.60 19.59
C ALA A 113 13.63 -8.82 20.90
N VAL A 114 14.15 -7.59 20.83
CA VAL A 114 14.36 -6.74 22.00
C VAL A 114 13.04 -6.22 22.55
N SER A 115 12.15 -5.68 21.71
CA SER A 115 10.86 -5.17 22.17
C SER A 115 9.99 -6.28 22.75
N MET A 116 9.97 -7.47 22.13
CA MET A 116 9.28 -8.65 22.66
C MET A 116 9.83 -9.07 24.02
N LYS A 117 11.16 -9.07 24.18
CA LYS A 117 11.80 -9.34 25.47
C LYS A 117 11.40 -8.31 26.52
N MET A 118 11.35 -7.03 26.16
CA MET A 118 10.88 -5.97 27.06
C MET A 118 9.42 -6.17 27.45
N PHE A 119 8.53 -6.45 26.49
CA PHE A 119 7.11 -6.71 26.75
C PHE A 119 6.91 -7.89 27.68
N PHE A 120 7.62 -8.99 27.45
CA PHE A 120 7.58 -10.17 28.32
C PHE A 120 8.04 -9.89 29.76
N THR A 121 8.97 -8.96 29.93
CA THR A 121 9.59 -8.64 31.23
C THR A 121 8.81 -7.56 31.99
N LEU A 122 8.25 -6.57 31.29
CA LEU A 122 7.66 -5.37 31.90
C LEU A 122 6.13 -5.41 32.08
N PHE A 123 5.43 -6.29 31.36
CA PHE A 123 3.96 -6.33 31.39
C PHE A 123 3.44 -7.56 32.10
N ASP A 124 2.42 -7.35 32.91
CA ASP A 124 1.65 -8.41 33.56
C ASP A 124 0.35 -8.64 32.77
N ASP A 125 0.14 -9.90 32.40
CA ASP A 125 -1.02 -10.54 31.76
C ASP A 125 -1.69 -9.81 30.55
N GLY A 126 -2.37 -10.58 29.69
CA GLY A 126 -2.95 -10.10 28.43
C GLY A 126 -1.93 -9.82 27.30
N LEU A 127 -1.10 -8.77 27.41
CA LEU A 127 -0.05 -8.49 26.40
C LEU A 127 1.04 -9.56 26.42
N LYS A 128 1.43 -9.99 27.63
CA LYS A 128 2.38 -11.08 27.83
C LYS A 128 1.85 -12.38 27.26
N GLU A 129 0.58 -12.70 27.50
CA GLU A 129 -0.06 -13.91 26.94
C GLU A 129 0.01 -13.96 25.41
N SER A 130 -0.18 -12.83 24.73
CA SER A 130 -0.15 -12.77 23.25
C SER A 130 1.22 -13.04 22.63
N ILE A 131 2.29 -13.06 23.44
CA ILE A 131 3.67 -13.23 22.99
C ILE A 131 4.35 -14.40 23.70
N THR A 132 3.58 -15.29 24.34
CA THR A 132 4.10 -16.43 25.09
C THR A 132 3.58 -17.75 24.56
N THR A 133 4.39 -18.78 24.73
CA THR A 133 4.00 -20.17 24.50
C THR A 133 4.32 -21.03 25.72
N GLN A 134 3.64 -22.16 25.84
CA GLN A 134 3.88 -23.15 26.88
C GLN A 134 4.85 -24.21 26.36
N VAL A 135 5.91 -24.44 27.11
CA VAL A 135 6.85 -25.54 26.86
C VAL A 135 6.75 -26.53 28.02
N PHE A 136 6.55 -27.80 27.69
CA PHE A 136 6.54 -28.88 28.64
C PHE A 136 7.95 -29.44 28.77
N ASP A 137 8.50 -29.38 29.99
CA ASP A 137 9.79 -29.98 30.29
C ASP A 137 9.59 -31.48 30.59
N PRO A 138 10.25 -32.39 29.85
CA PRO A 138 10.18 -33.82 30.14
C PRO A 138 10.61 -34.19 31.57
N SER A 139 11.43 -33.35 32.21
CA SER A 139 11.90 -33.55 33.59
C SER A 139 10.90 -33.11 34.67
N THR A 140 9.89 -32.32 34.31
CA THR A 140 8.75 -31.97 35.18
C THR A 140 7.42 -32.15 34.42
N PRO A 141 6.98 -33.41 34.22
CA PRO A 141 5.74 -33.70 33.52
C PRO A 141 4.54 -33.02 34.21
N GLY A 142 3.70 -32.33 33.43
CA GLY A 142 2.43 -31.76 33.91
C GLY A 142 2.47 -30.30 34.38
N VAL A 143 3.65 -29.66 34.46
CA VAL A 143 3.76 -28.22 34.77
C VAL A 143 4.31 -27.48 33.54
N PRO A 144 3.46 -26.74 32.79
CA PRO A 144 3.92 -25.98 31.63
C PRO A 144 4.77 -24.77 32.06
N LYS A 145 5.89 -24.56 31.38
CA LYS A 145 6.72 -23.36 31.52
C LYS A 145 6.32 -22.32 30.48
N ILE A 146 5.94 -21.13 30.94
CA ILE A 146 5.67 -19.99 30.06
C ILE A 146 6.98 -19.37 29.60
N VAL A 147 7.20 -19.34 28.29
CA VAL A 147 8.39 -18.75 27.67
C VAL A 147 7.99 -17.74 26.60
N LEU A 148 8.90 -16.82 26.28
CA LEU A 148 8.72 -15.86 25.19
C LEU A 148 8.70 -16.60 23.84
N ASP A 149 7.66 -16.36 23.05
CA ASP A 149 7.54 -16.83 21.68
C ASP A 149 7.97 -15.71 20.70
N LEU A 150 9.15 -15.85 20.10
CA LEU A 150 9.62 -14.92 19.07
C LEU A 150 8.95 -15.12 17.70
N GLY A 151 8.21 -16.22 17.51
CA GLY A 151 7.36 -16.45 16.34
C GLY A 151 6.00 -15.76 16.45
N ALA A 152 5.59 -15.35 17.65
CA ALA A 152 4.37 -14.58 17.85
C ALA A 152 4.45 -13.18 17.21
N GLN A 153 3.29 -12.64 16.86
CA GLN A 153 3.18 -11.28 16.34
C GLN A 153 3.70 -10.27 17.36
N ASN A 154 4.57 -9.38 16.89
CA ASN A 154 4.98 -8.25 17.71
C ASN A 154 3.76 -7.34 17.97
N PRO A 155 3.48 -6.96 19.22
CA PRO A 155 2.39 -6.03 19.51
C PRO A 155 2.47 -4.69 18.79
N THR A 156 3.67 -4.27 18.38
CA THR A 156 3.85 -3.05 17.57
C THR A 156 3.39 -3.20 16.11
N GLY A 157 3.24 -4.45 15.65
CA GLY A 157 2.80 -4.78 14.31
C GLY A 157 3.54 -4.01 13.21
N VAL A 158 2.79 -3.59 12.20
CA VAL A 158 3.33 -2.84 11.07
C VAL A 158 3.85 -1.46 11.47
N LEU A 159 3.38 -0.87 12.58
CA LEU A 159 3.93 0.41 13.07
C LEU A 159 5.41 0.25 13.44
N GLY A 160 5.78 -0.85 14.10
CA GLY A 160 7.17 -1.20 14.38
C GLY A 160 7.98 -1.41 13.09
N GLY A 161 7.38 -2.06 12.09
CA GLY A 161 7.93 -2.21 10.75
C GLY A 161 8.24 -0.87 10.07
N ILE A 162 7.25 0.01 9.96
CA ILE A 162 7.40 1.35 9.38
C ILE A 162 8.48 2.15 10.10
N ALA A 163 8.46 2.15 11.44
CA ALA A 163 9.46 2.88 12.24
C ALA A 163 10.88 2.41 11.94
N MET A 164 11.13 1.10 11.94
CA MET A 164 12.45 0.55 11.63
C MET A 164 12.85 0.72 10.16
N GLY A 165 11.88 0.72 9.23
CA GLY A 165 12.12 1.07 7.84
C GLY A 165 12.61 2.51 7.66
N LEU A 166 12.00 3.47 8.37
CA LEU A 166 12.43 4.87 8.35
C LEU A 166 13.80 5.08 8.99
N VAL A 167 14.08 4.40 10.11
CA VAL A 167 15.40 4.40 10.75
C VAL A 167 16.46 3.85 9.81
N SER A 168 16.20 2.72 9.17
CA SER A 168 17.09 2.13 8.17
C SER A 168 17.36 3.10 7.01
N ALA A 169 16.31 3.67 6.42
CA ALA A 169 16.46 4.61 5.30
C ALA A 169 17.26 5.86 5.66
N THR A 170 17.07 6.40 6.87
CA THR A 170 17.79 7.60 7.35
C THR A 170 19.25 7.29 7.65
N LEU A 171 19.54 6.17 8.32
CA LEU A 171 20.91 5.71 8.56
C LEU A 171 21.63 5.40 7.26
N TRP A 172 20.95 4.76 6.29
CA TRP A 172 21.53 4.49 4.98
C TRP A 172 21.91 5.79 4.27
N GLN A 173 20.99 6.75 4.18
CA GLN A 173 21.24 8.04 3.53
C GLN A 173 22.46 8.75 4.11
N ARG A 174 22.63 8.68 5.43
CA ARG A 174 23.74 9.33 6.13
C ARG A 174 25.05 8.56 6.04
N PHE A 175 25.03 7.23 6.17
CA PHE A 175 26.25 6.47 6.46
C PHE A 175 26.73 5.54 5.35
N HIS A 176 25.97 5.34 4.27
CA HIS A 176 26.31 4.37 3.21
C HIS A 176 27.66 4.61 2.48
N ARG A 177 28.30 5.77 2.64
CA ARG A 177 29.63 6.10 2.08
C ARG A 177 30.70 6.37 3.13
N THR A 178 30.40 6.15 4.40
CA THR A 178 31.32 6.45 5.51
C THR A 178 32.53 5.53 5.45
N LYS A 179 33.73 6.10 5.56
CA LYS A 179 34.97 5.32 5.68
C LYS A 179 35.38 5.24 7.14
N LEU A 180 35.64 4.03 7.62
CA LEU A 180 36.14 3.78 8.97
C LEU A 180 37.68 3.71 8.98
N PRO A 181 38.32 3.83 10.16
CA PRO A 181 39.75 3.60 10.30
C PRO A 181 40.20 2.24 9.77
N THR A 182 41.48 2.09 9.42
CA THR A 182 42.02 0.90 8.74
C THR A 182 41.67 -0.41 9.45
N ALA A 183 41.71 -0.44 10.78
CA ALA A 183 41.35 -1.62 11.58
C ALA A 183 39.89 -2.09 11.39
N LEU A 184 38.98 -1.19 11.01
CA LEU A 184 37.55 -1.44 10.80
C LEU A 184 37.12 -1.24 9.34
N ALA A 185 38.07 -1.12 8.41
CA ALA A 185 37.81 -0.75 7.03
C ALA A 185 36.82 -1.70 6.33
N PHE A 186 36.82 -3.00 6.71
CA PHE A 186 35.88 -4.01 6.22
C PHE A 186 34.40 -3.61 6.40
N PHE A 187 34.08 -2.89 7.48
CA PHE A 187 32.72 -2.45 7.80
C PHE A 187 32.36 -1.11 7.16
N SER A 188 33.24 -0.51 6.35
CA SER A 188 32.97 0.80 5.74
C SER A 188 31.82 0.77 4.71
N GLY A 189 31.27 1.95 4.44
CA GLY A 189 30.28 2.18 3.40
C GLY A 189 28.95 1.49 3.69
N ARG A 190 28.40 0.80 2.70
CA ARG A 190 27.09 0.14 2.78
C ARG A 190 27.01 -0.95 3.84
N ARG A 191 28.14 -1.60 4.17
CA ARG A 191 28.22 -2.65 5.20
C ARG A 191 28.04 -2.11 6.62
N LEU A 192 28.34 -0.83 6.83
CA LEU A 192 28.15 -0.16 8.12
C LEU A 192 26.66 -0.04 8.47
N VAL A 193 25.82 0.15 7.45
CA VAL A 193 24.43 0.56 7.65
C VAL A 193 23.61 -0.51 8.38
N PRO A 194 23.62 -1.81 8.00
CA PRO A 194 22.93 -2.84 8.78
C PRO A 194 23.40 -2.93 10.23
N ILE A 195 24.70 -2.71 10.48
CA ILE A 195 25.28 -2.73 11.85
C ILE A 195 24.70 -1.59 12.68
N LEU A 196 24.73 -0.35 12.15
CA LEU A 196 24.14 0.80 12.84
C LEU A 196 22.63 0.62 13.05
N THR A 197 21.95 0.02 12.08
CA THR A 197 20.50 -0.20 12.16
C THR A 197 20.16 -1.26 13.20
N ALA A 198 20.98 -2.30 13.37
CA ALA A 198 20.86 -3.27 14.46
C ALA A 198 20.99 -2.59 15.84
N PHE A 199 22.01 -1.75 16.03
CA PHE A 199 22.18 -1.00 17.28
C PHE A 199 21.02 -0.02 17.52
N ALA A 200 20.53 0.64 16.48
CA ALA A 200 19.34 1.48 16.58
C ALA A 200 18.11 0.65 16.97
N GLY A 201 17.92 -0.53 16.37
CA GLY A 201 16.84 -1.46 16.70
C GLY A 201 16.87 -1.92 18.16
N LEU A 202 18.05 -2.18 18.71
CA LEU A 202 18.24 -2.47 20.14
C LEU A 202 17.76 -1.30 21.01
N VAL A 203 18.28 -0.09 20.77
CA VAL A 203 17.95 1.10 21.57
C VAL A 203 16.46 1.42 21.47
N ILE A 204 15.90 1.38 20.27
CA ILE A 204 14.48 1.64 20.01
C ILE A 204 13.60 0.55 20.63
N GLY A 205 14.00 -0.73 20.55
CA GLY A 205 13.25 -1.83 21.16
C GLY A 205 13.15 -1.69 22.68
N VAL A 206 14.24 -1.30 23.34
CA VAL A 206 14.24 -0.98 24.79
C VAL A 206 13.33 0.21 25.08
N ALA A 207 13.47 1.30 24.34
CA ALA A 207 12.68 2.52 24.52
C ALA A 207 11.17 2.25 24.32
N VAL A 208 10.82 1.53 23.26
CA VAL A 208 9.44 1.12 22.98
C VAL A 208 8.91 0.24 24.11
N GLY A 209 9.70 -0.69 24.64
CA GLY A 209 9.33 -1.47 25.83
C GLY A 209 8.77 -0.63 26.98
N PHE A 210 9.44 0.49 27.30
CA PHE A 210 9.01 1.39 28.37
C PHE A 210 7.86 2.32 27.99
N VAL A 211 7.77 2.73 26.72
CA VAL A 211 6.77 3.69 26.25
C VAL A 211 5.45 2.99 25.85
N TRP A 212 5.51 1.69 25.54
CA TRP A 212 4.36 0.91 25.07
C TRP A 212 3.18 0.80 26.03
N PRO A 213 3.30 0.82 27.38
CA PRO A 213 2.13 0.82 28.24
C PRO A 213 1.19 2.00 27.94
N VAL A 214 1.76 3.16 27.62
CA VAL A 214 1.02 4.36 27.24
C VAL A 214 0.50 4.23 25.81
N LEU A 215 1.38 3.95 24.85
CA LEU A 215 0.99 3.91 23.43
C LEU A 215 0.03 2.76 23.11
N GLY A 216 0.34 1.55 23.57
CA GLY A 216 -0.53 0.38 23.44
C GLY A 216 -1.83 0.55 24.23
N GLY A 217 -1.79 1.28 25.35
CA GLY A 217 -3.00 1.73 26.06
C GLY A 217 -3.90 2.58 25.20
N TRP A 218 -3.35 3.58 24.49
CA TRP A 218 -4.11 4.42 23.56
C TRP A 218 -4.65 3.64 22.36
N VAL A 219 -3.84 2.77 21.75
CA VAL A 219 -4.28 1.92 20.63
C VAL A 219 -5.45 1.04 21.08
N ARG A 220 -5.33 0.37 22.22
CA ARG A 220 -6.42 -0.45 22.78
C ARG A 220 -7.66 0.35 23.12
N ALA A 221 -7.52 1.51 23.76
CA ALA A 221 -8.64 2.39 24.08
C ALA A 221 -9.36 2.87 22.81
N PHE A 222 -8.59 3.22 21.78
CA PHE A 222 -9.13 3.55 20.46
C PHE A 222 -9.87 2.35 19.85
N GLY A 223 -9.31 1.14 19.92
CA GLY A 223 -9.97 -0.07 19.44
C GLY A 223 -11.28 -0.40 20.15
N VAL A 224 -11.30 -0.28 21.48
CA VAL A 224 -12.53 -0.45 22.29
C VAL A 224 -13.56 0.60 21.90
N TRP A 225 -13.16 1.87 21.83
CA TRP A 225 -14.05 2.96 21.40
C TRP A 225 -14.63 2.71 20.01
N LEU A 226 -13.80 2.24 19.07
CA LEU A 226 -14.19 1.94 17.70
C LEU A 226 -15.23 0.81 17.67
N ALA A 227 -15.04 -0.25 18.47
CA ALA A 227 -16.00 -1.35 18.59
C ALA A 227 -17.33 -0.92 19.21
N GLU A 228 -17.28 -0.13 20.30
CA GLU A 228 -18.47 0.38 21.01
C GLU A 228 -19.27 1.40 20.16
N ASN A 229 -18.58 2.14 19.29
CA ASN A 229 -19.17 3.18 18.45
C ASN A 229 -19.10 2.83 16.96
N SER A 230 -19.26 1.56 16.62
CA SER A 230 -18.99 1.01 15.27
C SER A 230 -19.55 1.83 14.09
N THR A 231 -20.75 2.40 14.20
CA THR A 231 -21.32 3.30 13.17
C THR A 231 -20.55 4.61 13.02
N LEU A 232 -20.34 5.34 14.13
CA LEU A 232 -19.62 6.61 14.11
C LEU A 232 -18.13 6.39 13.82
N GLY A 233 -17.54 5.36 14.40
CA GLY A 233 -16.17 4.91 14.19
C GLY A 233 -15.91 4.61 12.72
N ALA A 234 -16.81 3.88 12.05
CA ALA A 234 -16.69 3.59 10.61
C ALA A 234 -16.78 4.86 9.77
N SER A 235 -17.67 5.80 10.13
CA SER A 235 -17.78 7.09 9.46
C SER A 235 -16.48 7.91 9.55
N VAL A 236 -15.97 8.09 10.78
CA VAL A 236 -14.72 8.82 11.04
C VAL A 236 -13.55 8.15 10.34
N TYR A 237 -13.46 6.82 10.42
CA TYR A 237 -12.45 6.06 9.74
C TYR A 237 -12.48 6.29 8.22
N GLY A 238 -13.65 6.16 7.58
CA GLY A 238 -13.81 6.40 6.14
C GLY A 238 -13.40 7.81 5.72
N MET A 239 -13.79 8.82 6.50
CA MET A 239 -13.42 10.21 6.23
C MET A 239 -11.91 10.45 6.35
N VAL A 240 -11.29 9.98 7.43
CA VAL A 240 -9.85 10.13 7.66
C VAL A 240 -9.05 9.36 6.60
N ASN A 241 -9.48 8.15 6.29
CA ASN A 241 -8.90 7.32 5.23
C ASN A 241 -8.89 8.08 3.89
N ARG A 242 -10.03 8.64 3.46
CA ARG A 242 -10.08 9.43 2.22
C ARG A 242 -9.24 10.69 2.31
N ALA A 243 -9.33 11.45 3.40
CA ALA A 243 -8.58 12.71 3.57
C ALA A 243 -7.05 12.51 3.47
N LEU A 244 -6.54 11.36 3.90
CA LEU A 244 -5.12 11.02 3.87
C LEU A 244 -4.65 10.34 2.58
N LEU A 245 -5.58 10.02 1.67
CA LEU A 245 -5.28 9.40 0.39
C LEU A 245 -4.25 10.15 -0.48
N PRO A 246 -4.33 11.47 -0.70
CA PRO A 246 -3.35 12.21 -1.53
C PRO A 246 -1.92 12.14 -1.00
N LEU A 247 -1.76 11.86 0.30
CA LEU A 247 -0.46 11.70 0.94
C LEU A 247 0.00 10.25 1.01
N GLY A 248 -0.83 9.29 0.57
CA GLY A 248 -0.62 7.84 0.77
C GLY A 248 -0.67 7.40 2.24
N LEU A 249 -0.99 8.30 3.17
CA LEU A 249 -0.98 8.02 4.62
C LEU A 249 -2.22 7.23 5.07
N HIS A 250 -3.22 7.10 4.21
CA HIS A 250 -4.39 6.26 4.44
C HIS A 250 -4.01 4.80 4.72
N HIS A 251 -2.91 4.31 4.15
CA HIS A 251 -2.38 2.97 4.45
C HIS A 251 -1.96 2.77 5.92
N ILE A 252 -1.54 3.84 6.61
CA ILE A 252 -1.22 3.78 8.04
C ILE A 252 -2.50 3.56 8.84
N VAL A 253 -3.55 4.34 8.52
CA VAL A 253 -4.85 4.23 9.20
C VAL A 253 -5.51 2.89 8.91
N ASN A 254 -5.43 2.43 7.66
CA ASN A 254 -5.85 1.09 7.26
C ASN A 254 -5.15 0.03 8.09
N ASN A 255 -3.84 0.11 8.22
CA ASN A 255 -3.12 -0.89 8.98
C ASN A 255 -3.57 -0.96 10.45
N ILE A 256 -3.83 0.20 11.08
CA ILE A 256 -4.35 0.26 12.45
C ILE A 256 -5.70 -0.46 12.54
N VAL A 257 -6.67 -0.11 11.68
CA VAL A 257 -8.04 -0.66 11.74
C VAL A 257 -8.13 -2.10 11.21
N TRP A 258 -7.33 -2.47 10.22
CA TRP A 258 -7.40 -3.80 9.61
C TRP A 258 -6.58 -4.85 10.36
N THR A 259 -5.50 -4.44 11.04
CA THR A 259 -4.52 -5.39 11.61
C THR A 259 -4.16 -5.17 13.08
N GLN A 260 -4.60 -4.09 13.72
CA GLN A 260 -4.23 -3.77 15.10
C GLN A 260 -5.43 -3.62 16.05
N VAL A 261 -6.57 -3.15 15.55
CA VAL A 261 -7.79 -2.96 16.35
C VAL A 261 -9.05 -3.19 15.51
N PRO A 262 -10.15 -3.73 16.06
CA PRO A 262 -10.34 -4.16 17.44
C PRO A 262 -9.64 -5.49 17.75
N ALA A 263 -9.50 -5.85 19.02
CA ALA A 263 -8.95 -7.15 19.42
C ALA A 263 -10.04 -8.23 19.43
N CYS A 264 -9.70 -9.46 19.05
CA CYS A 264 -10.60 -10.61 19.05
C CYS A 264 -9.92 -11.89 19.52
N VAL A 265 -10.72 -12.93 19.80
CA VAL A 265 -10.23 -14.26 20.19
C VAL A 265 -10.92 -15.28 19.29
N THR A 266 -10.13 -16.17 18.67
CA THR A 266 -10.67 -17.27 17.87
C THR A 266 -11.29 -18.35 18.75
N GLU A 267 -12.06 -19.28 18.16
CA GLU A 267 -12.58 -20.45 18.88
C GLU A 267 -11.47 -21.30 19.52
N THR A 268 -10.28 -21.31 18.91
CA THR A 268 -9.08 -22.00 19.42
C THR A 268 -8.35 -21.24 20.54
N GLY A 269 -8.86 -20.07 20.96
CA GLY A 269 -8.26 -19.24 22.01
C GLY A 269 -7.11 -18.35 21.53
N LYS A 270 -6.81 -18.29 20.22
CA LYS A 270 -5.77 -17.42 19.66
C LYS A 270 -6.25 -15.96 19.74
N ARG A 271 -5.49 -15.13 20.46
CA ARG A 271 -5.72 -13.68 20.49
C ARG A 271 -5.21 -13.05 19.19
N LEU A 272 -6.08 -12.30 18.53
CA LEU A 272 -5.80 -11.59 17.28
C LEU A 272 -6.24 -10.13 17.41
N ALA A 273 -5.87 -9.30 16.45
CA ALA A 273 -6.33 -7.92 16.40
C ALA A 273 -6.42 -7.40 14.97
N GLY A 274 -7.33 -6.46 14.76
CA GLY A 274 -7.65 -5.89 13.44
C GLY A 274 -8.94 -6.46 12.85
N ASP A 275 -9.78 -5.59 12.29
CA ASP A 275 -11.10 -5.98 11.76
C ASP A 275 -10.98 -7.02 10.63
N LEU A 276 -10.13 -6.75 9.64
CA LEU A 276 -9.78 -7.70 8.57
C LEU A 276 -9.20 -9.02 9.10
N VAL A 277 -8.23 -8.96 10.02
CA VAL A 277 -7.58 -10.16 10.55
C VAL A 277 -8.58 -11.05 11.30
N CYS A 278 -9.44 -10.44 12.11
CA CYS A 278 -10.49 -11.14 12.85
C CYS A 278 -11.54 -11.76 11.92
N PHE A 279 -11.97 -11.03 10.88
CA PHE A 279 -12.86 -11.57 9.85
C PHE A 279 -12.25 -12.79 9.15
N ASN A 280 -10.98 -12.70 8.73
CA ASN A 280 -10.29 -13.75 8.00
C ASN A 280 -10.02 -15.01 8.83
N ASN A 281 -10.05 -14.89 10.15
CA ASN A 281 -9.87 -16.01 11.08
C ASN A 281 -11.21 -16.54 11.63
N GLY A 282 -12.33 -16.25 10.97
CA GLY A 282 -13.62 -16.86 11.32
C GLY A 282 -14.32 -16.22 12.52
N VAL A 283 -13.84 -15.08 13.04
CA VAL A 283 -14.48 -14.42 14.18
C VAL A 283 -15.69 -13.59 13.73
N GLN A 284 -16.86 -13.92 14.25
CA GLN A 284 -18.13 -13.25 13.95
C GLN A 284 -18.13 -11.78 14.42
N GLY A 285 -18.84 -10.92 13.68
CA GLY A 285 -19.05 -9.50 14.04
C GLY A 285 -17.99 -8.52 13.51
N TYR A 286 -16.93 -9.02 12.86
CA TYR A 286 -15.86 -8.23 12.24
C TYR A 286 -16.12 -8.02 10.74
N GLY A 287 -15.36 -7.13 10.08
CA GLY A 287 -15.52 -6.76 8.67
C GLY A 287 -16.44 -5.54 8.46
N GLY A 288 -16.74 -4.79 9.51
CA GLY A 288 -17.66 -3.66 9.47
C GLY A 288 -16.99 -2.35 9.05
N PHE A 289 -15.70 -2.22 9.30
CA PHE A 289 -14.92 -1.03 8.91
C PHE A 289 -14.53 -1.07 7.43
N GLU A 290 -14.62 -2.22 6.78
CA GLU A 290 -14.37 -2.43 5.36
C GLU A 290 -15.64 -2.34 4.50
N ALA A 291 -16.76 -2.88 4.99
CA ALA A 291 -17.98 -3.11 4.21
C ALA A 291 -18.48 -1.86 3.45
N GLY A 292 -18.42 -0.69 4.08
CA GLY A 292 -18.92 0.55 3.49
C GLY A 292 -18.07 1.12 2.34
N PHE A 293 -16.89 0.57 2.08
CA PHE A 293 -16.12 0.95 0.90
C PHE A 293 -16.70 0.38 -0.40
N TYR A 294 -17.35 -0.79 -0.37
CA TYR A 294 -17.92 -1.43 -1.56
C TYR A 294 -18.91 -0.51 -2.32
N PRO A 295 -19.92 0.12 -1.68
CA PRO A 295 -20.81 1.08 -2.36
C PRO A 295 -20.08 2.25 -3.02
N VAL A 296 -19.01 2.73 -2.40
CA VAL A 296 -18.25 3.89 -2.89
C VAL A 296 -17.35 3.50 -4.06
N LEU A 297 -16.54 2.46 -3.88
CA LEU A 297 -15.49 2.05 -4.82
C LEU A 297 -16.08 1.42 -6.07
N MET A 298 -17.08 0.55 -5.92
CA MET A 298 -17.70 -0.15 -7.05
C MET A 298 -18.73 0.71 -7.80
N PHE A 299 -19.41 1.64 -7.13
CA PHE A 299 -20.55 2.31 -7.74
C PHE A 299 -20.42 3.84 -7.72
N GLY A 300 -20.10 4.42 -6.57
CA GLY A 300 -19.97 5.87 -6.41
C GLY A 300 -18.90 6.48 -7.34
N LEU A 301 -17.65 6.00 -7.24
CA LEU A 301 -16.54 6.54 -8.02
C LEU A 301 -16.66 6.29 -9.54
N PRO A 302 -17.08 5.10 -10.01
CA PRO A 302 -17.43 4.91 -11.41
C PRO A 302 -18.51 5.89 -11.89
N ALA A 303 -19.53 6.17 -11.08
CA ALA A 303 -20.55 7.15 -11.42
C ALA A 303 -20.01 8.59 -11.44
N ALA A 304 -19.10 8.95 -10.53
CA ALA A 304 -18.37 10.22 -10.59
C ALA A 304 -17.52 10.34 -11.85
N ALA A 305 -16.85 9.27 -12.28
CA ALA A 305 -16.08 9.24 -13.53
C ALA A 305 -17.00 9.49 -14.75
N ILE A 306 -18.21 8.91 -14.77
CA ILE A 306 -19.21 9.18 -15.81
C ILE A 306 -19.69 10.65 -15.74
N ALA A 307 -19.85 11.23 -14.54
CA ALA A 307 -20.21 12.63 -14.38
C ALA A 307 -19.13 13.57 -14.93
N ILE A 308 -17.85 13.29 -14.65
CA ILE A 308 -16.69 14.01 -15.21
C ILE A 308 -16.69 13.91 -16.73
N TRP A 309 -16.85 12.70 -17.28
CA TRP A 309 -16.90 12.47 -18.72
C TRP A 309 -18.03 13.27 -19.39
N ARG A 310 -19.24 13.24 -18.85
CA ARG A 310 -20.40 13.97 -19.41
C ARG A 310 -20.23 15.49 -19.31
N ALA A 311 -19.48 15.97 -18.32
CA ALA A 311 -19.22 17.39 -18.11
C ALA A 311 -18.13 17.96 -19.04
N ALA A 312 -17.32 17.10 -19.69
CA ALA A 312 -16.35 17.54 -20.68
C ALA A 312 -17.03 18.10 -21.96
N PRO A 313 -16.42 19.08 -22.64
CA PRO A 313 -16.95 19.64 -23.88
C PRO A 313 -16.96 18.60 -25.00
N PRO A 314 -17.92 18.66 -25.95
CA PRO A 314 -18.15 17.59 -26.93
C PRO A 314 -16.90 17.11 -27.69
N HIS A 315 -16.01 18.03 -28.05
CA HIS A 315 -14.79 17.72 -28.80
C HIS A 315 -13.72 16.98 -27.97
N ARG A 316 -13.73 17.07 -26.63
CA ARG A 316 -12.81 16.35 -25.71
C ARG A 316 -13.45 15.11 -25.07
N ARG A 317 -14.76 14.91 -25.21
CA ARG A 317 -15.50 13.81 -24.56
C ARG A 317 -14.95 12.43 -24.90
N THR A 318 -14.45 12.20 -26.12
CA THR A 318 -13.88 10.91 -26.49
C THR A 318 -12.61 10.60 -25.69
N ALA A 319 -11.70 11.57 -25.58
CA ALA A 319 -10.45 11.43 -24.84
C ALA A 319 -10.68 11.33 -23.33
N VAL A 320 -11.54 12.19 -22.76
CA VAL A 320 -11.88 12.11 -21.33
C VAL A 320 -12.62 10.82 -21.03
N GLY A 321 -13.54 10.41 -21.91
CA GLY A 321 -14.32 9.19 -21.76
C GLY A 321 -13.47 7.93 -21.71
N SER A 322 -12.46 7.80 -22.57
CA SER A 322 -11.59 6.62 -22.58
C SER A 322 -10.82 6.46 -21.26
N ILE A 323 -10.27 7.56 -20.72
CA ILE A 323 -9.54 7.57 -19.46
C ILE A 323 -10.50 7.26 -18.29
N MET A 324 -11.65 7.94 -18.25
CA MET A 324 -12.62 7.79 -17.16
C MET A 324 -13.28 6.41 -17.14
N VAL A 325 -13.59 5.83 -18.30
CA VAL A 325 -14.15 4.46 -18.37
C VAL A 325 -13.11 3.42 -17.96
N SER A 326 -11.86 3.56 -18.41
CA SER A 326 -10.78 2.66 -17.98
C SER A 326 -10.57 2.74 -16.47
N ALA A 327 -10.49 3.94 -15.90
CA ALA A 327 -10.34 4.16 -14.47
C ALA A 327 -11.55 3.62 -13.67
N ALA A 328 -12.77 3.85 -14.16
CA ALA A 328 -14.00 3.32 -13.58
C ALA A 328 -14.04 1.79 -13.57
N LEU A 329 -13.61 1.15 -14.67
CA LEU A 329 -13.54 -0.31 -14.74
C LEU A 329 -12.50 -0.86 -13.77
N THR A 330 -11.34 -0.23 -13.67
CA THR A 330 -10.31 -0.59 -12.68
C THR A 330 -10.86 -0.48 -11.26
N ALA A 331 -11.46 0.65 -10.88
CA ALA A 331 -12.07 0.82 -9.56
C ALA A 331 -13.17 -0.20 -9.28
N PHE A 332 -14.04 -0.47 -10.26
CA PHE A 332 -15.11 -1.45 -10.12
C PHE A 332 -14.59 -2.87 -9.91
N LEU A 333 -13.59 -3.30 -10.70
CA LEU A 333 -13.09 -4.67 -10.64
C LEU A 333 -12.19 -4.91 -9.42
N THR A 334 -11.25 -4.00 -9.16
CA THR A 334 -10.16 -4.22 -8.21
C THR A 334 -10.23 -3.33 -6.97
N GLY A 335 -11.11 -2.33 -6.93
CA GLY A 335 -11.18 -1.35 -5.85
C GLY A 335 -10.01 -0.34 -5.86
N ILE A 336 -9.19 -0.29 -6.91
CA ILE A 336 -8.13 0.73 -7.07
C ILE A 336 -8.77 2.03 -7.57
N THR A 337 -8.73 3.08 -6.76
CA THR A 337 -9.49 4.32 -6.98
C THR A 337 -8.63 5.50 -7.39
N GLU A 338 -7.32 5.41 -7.17
CA GLU A 338 -6.36 6.47 -7.41
C GLU A 338 -6.47 7.06 -8.82
N PRO A 339 -6.66 6.29 -9.91
CA PRO A 339 -6.82 6.87 -11.25
C PRO A 339 -8.02 7.82 -11.40
N ILE A 340 -9.10 7.63 -10.62
CA ILE A 340 -10.28 8.50 -10.63
C ILE A 340 -10.06 9.66 -9.65
N GLU A 341 -9.65 9.37 -8.42
CA GLU A 341 -9.49 10.37 -7.37
C GLU A 341 -8.42 11.40 -7.75
N PHE A 342 -7.29 10.96 -8.32
CA PHE A 342 -6.22 11.85 -8.76
C PHE A 342 -6.63 12.75 -9.93
N ALA A 343 -7.68 12.38 -10.67
CA ALA A 343 -8.19 13.18 -11.77
C ALA A 343 -8.88 14.47 -11.29
N PHE A 344 -9.31 14.55 -10.03
CA PHE A 344 -9.98 15.74 -9.49
C PHE A 344 -9.42 16.26 -8.17
N ILE A 345 -8.63 15.49 -7.43
CA ILE A 345 -8.16 15.88 -6.09
C ILE A 345 -7.37 17.20 -6.04
N PHE A 346 -6.54 17.46 -7.05
CA PHE A 346 -5.68 18.65 -7.11
C PHE A 346 -6.35 19.84 -7.78
N VAL A 347 -7.36 19.59 -8.62
CA VAL A 347 -8.01 20.61 -9.45
C VAL A 347 -9.39 21.00 -8.89
N ALA A 348 -9.99 20.14 -8.06
CA ALA A 348 -11.34 20.28 -7.53
C ALA A 348 -11.45 19.86 -6.05
N PRO A 349 -10.88 20.63 -5.10
CA PRO A 349 -10.93 20.31 -3.67
C PRO A 349 -12.36 20.10 -3.14
N VAL A 350 -13.34 20.82 -3.69
CA VAL A 350 -14.76 20.69 -3.30
C VAL A 350 -15.32 19.30 -3.64
N LEU A 351 -14.99 18.74 -4.81
CA LEU A 351 -15.38 17.37 -5.17
C LEU A 351 -14.73 16.35 -4.24
N PHE A 352 -13.49 16.62 -3.82
CA PHE A 352 -12.80 15.76 -2.88
C PHE A 352 -13.39 15.81 -1.47
N VAL A 353 -13.80 16.98 -0.97
CA VAL A 353 -14.54 17.08 0.29
C VAL A 353 -15.88 16.34 0.20
N ALA A 354 -16.62 16.48 -0.90
CA ALA A 354 -17.84 15.73 -1.11
C ALA A 354 -17.60 14.21 -1.08
N HIS A 355 -16.54 13.75 -1.75
CA HIS A 355 -16.12 12.34 -1.73
C HIS A 355 -15.77 11.83 -0.34
N ILE A 356 -15.00 12.61 0.45
CA ILE A 356 -14.66 12.29 1.84
C ILE A 356 -15.93 12.10 2.68
N VAL A 357 -16.86 13.06 2.62
CA VAL A 357 -18.10 13.03 3.40
C VAL A 357 -18.98 11.85 2.97
N LEU A 358 -19.19 11.67 1.66
CA LEU A 358 -19.98 10.57 1.14
C LEU A 358 -19.38 9.20 1.51
N THR A 359 -18.06 9.08 1.55
CA THR A 359 -17.41 7.85 2.02
C THR A 359 -17.67 7.60 3.50
N GLY A 360 -17.56 8.62 4.35
CA GLY A 360 -17.93 8.52 5.77
C GLY A 360 -19.38 8.08 5.96
N VAL A 361 -20.32 8.70 5.22
CA VAL A 361 -21.73 8.31 5.27
C VAL A 361 -21.93 6.87 4.82
N SER A 362 -21.22 6.40 3.80
CA SER A 362 -21.33 5.02 3.32
C SER A 362 -20.94 4.02 4.40
N LEU A 363 -19.79 4.25 5.04
CA LEU A 363 -19.30 3.41 6.12
C LEU A 363 -20.22 3.45 7.35
N ALA A 364 -20.75 4.62 7.69
CA ALA A 364 -21.73 4.75 8.77
C ALA A 364 -22.99 3.92 8.48
N VAL A 365 -23.58 4.07 7.29
CA VAL A 365 -24.81 3.39 6.91
C VAL A 365 -24.61 1.89 6.81
N ALA A 366 -23.52 1.42 6.19
CA ALA A 366 -23.21 0.00 6.09
C ALA A 366 -23.06 -0.62 7.48
N SER A 367 -22.31 0.04 8.37
CA SER A 367 -22.11 -0.40 9.75
C SER A 367 -23.43 -0.40 10.55
N ALA A 368 -24.26 0.64 10.41
CA ALA A 368 -25.56 0.75 11.07
C ALA A 368 -26.57 -0.33 10.61
N LEU A 369 -26.49 -0.74 9.34
CA LEU A 369 -27.28 -1.85 8.79
C LEU A 369 -26.68 -3.22 9.13
N GLY A 370 -25.59 -3.27 9.90
CA GLY A 370 -24.93 -4.49 10.33
C GLY A 370 -24.20 -5.22 9.20
N ALA A 371 -23.84 -4.54 8.10
CA ALA A 371 -23.08 -5.16 7.03
C ALA A 371 -21.66 -5.50 7.49
N LYS A 372 -21.20 -6.70 7.15
CA LYS A 372 -19.89 -7.26 7.50
C LYS A 372 -19.31 -7.89 6.25
N LEU A 373 -18.26 -7.30 5.70
CA LEU A 373 -17.61 -7.81 4.50
C LEU A 373 -16.19 -7.26 4.43
N ALA A 374 -15.21 -8.12 4.68
CA ALA A 374 -13.80 -7.80 4.48
C ALA A 374 -13.37 -8.05 3.02
N PHE A 375 -12.09 -7.83 2.73
CA PHE A 375 -11.50 -8.03 1.40
C PHE A 375 -10.03 -8.43 1.49
N GLY A 376 -9.50 -9.02 0.40
CA GLY A 376 -8.08 -9.40 0.33
C GLY A 376 -7.15 -8.22 0.05
N PHE A 377 -7.63 -7.23 -0.72
CA PHE A 377 -6.83 -6.06 -1.08
C PHE A 377 -7.62 -4.74 -1.03
N SER A 378 -8.79 -4.69 -1.68
CA SER A 378 -9.65 -3.51 -1.70
C SER A 378 -11.11 -3.92 -1.88
N SER A 379 -12.03 -2.99 -2.11
CA SER A 379 -13.48 -3.27 -2.17
C SER A 379 -14.00 -3.32 -3.60
N GLY A 380 -13.36 -4.14 -4.45
CA GLY A 380 -13.77 -4.35 -5.86
C GLY A 380 -14.72 -5.54 -6.05
N LEU A 381 -15.20 -5.73 -7.28
CA LEU A 381 -16.05 -6.86 -7.67
C LEU A 381 -15.36 -8.22 -7.42
N ILE A 382 -14.04 -8.30 -7.64
CA ILE A 382 -13.29 -9.53 -7.40
C ILE A 382 -13.34 -9.87 -5.91
N ASP A 383 -13.07 -8.91 -5.03
CA ASP A 383 -13.19 -9.10 -3.59
C ASP A 383 -14.64 -9.39 -3.17
N LEU A 384 -15.64 -8.74 -3.78
CA LEU A 384 -17.06 -9.03 -3.51
C LEU A 384 -17.40 -10.48 -3.85
N GLY A 385 -16.91 -11.00 -4.98
CA GLY A 385 -17.14 -12.38 -5.40
C GLY A 385 -16.43 -13.39 -4.51
N LEU A 386 -15.20 -13.07 -4.07
CA LEU A 386 -14.42 -13.95 -3.21
C LEU A 386 -14.89 -13.94 -1.75
N TYR A 387 -15.13 -12.77 -1.17
CA TYR A 387 -15.48 -12.60 0.23
C TYR A 387 -16.99 -12.59 0.49
N GLY A 388 -17.82 -12.35 -0.53
CA GLY A 388 -19.26 -12.31 -0.38
C GLY A 388 -19.90 -13.65 0.02
N THR A 389 -19.17 -14.76 -0.16
CA THR A 389 -19.57 -16.10 0.29
C THR A 389 -18.94 -16.52 1.62
N ALA A 390 -18.07 -15.69 2.20
CA ALA A 390 -17.38 -16.04 3.44
C ALA A 390 -18.41 -16.26 4.57
N PRO A 391 -18.18 -17.22 5.49
CA PRO A 391 -19.13 -17.52 6.57
C PRO A 391 -19.47 -16.33 7.48
N ASN A 392 -18.55 -15.36 7.60
CA ASN A 392 -18.72 -14.14 8.37
C ASN A 392 -19.34 -12.99 7.57
N ALA A 393 -19.55 -13.16 6.26
CA ALA A 393 -20.13 -12.14 5.42
C ALA A 393 -21.61 -11.94 5.76
N HIS A 394 -22.00 -10.70 6.00
CA HIS A 394 -23.37 -10.33 6.33
C HIS A 394 -23.77 -9.06 5.58
N GLY A 395 -25.00 -9.02 5.06
CA GLY A 395 -25.53 -7.83 4.38
C GLY A 395 -24.98 -7.58 2.97
N VAL A 396 -24.44 -8.59 2.27
CA VAL A 396 -23.93 -8.42 0.89
C VAL A 396 -24.97 -7.83 -0.09
N PRO A 397 -26.24 -8.29 -0.12
CA PRO A 397 -27.26 -7.66 -0.97
C PRO A 397 -27.55 -6.20 -0.59
N VAL A 398 -27.45 -5.86 0.70
CA VAL A 398 -27.60 -4.49 1.19
C VAL A 398 -26.48 -3.61 0.66
N LEU A 399 -25.23 -4.09 0.65
CA LEU A 399 -24.10 -3.35 0.08
C LEU A 399 -24.26 -3.11 -1.42
N ILE A 400 -24.78 -4.08 -2.17
CA ILE A 400 -25.07 -3.91 -3.61
C ILE A 400 -26.18 -2.88 -3.82
N ALA A 401 -27.28 -2.97 -3.06
CA ALA A 401 -28.38 -2.00 -3.14
C ALA A 401 -27.92 -0.59 -2.76
N MET A 402 -27.14 -0.45 -1.69
CA MET A 402 -26.47 0.80 -1.31
C MET A 402 -25.59 1.31 -2.45
N GLY A 403 -24.82 0.43 -3.09
CA GLY A 403 -24.01 0.75 -4.25
C GLY A 403 -24.81 1.40 -5.38
N LEU A 404 -25.94 0.80 -5.77
CA LEU A 404 -26.81 1.38 -6.81
C LEU A 404 -27.34 2.77 -6.42
N VAL A 405 -27.72 2.97 -5.16
CA VAL A 405 -28.11 4.29 -4.64
C VAL A 405 -26.92 5.25 -4.70
N TYR A 406 -25.73 4.80 -4.32
CA TYR A 406 -24.50 5.59 -4.35
C TYR A 406 -24.10 5.98 -5.78
N ALA A 407 -24.33 5.14 -6.80
CA ALA A 407 -24.13 5.53 -8.19
C ALA A 407 -24.98 6.76 -8.56
N VAL A 408 -26.26 6.75 -8.17
CA VAL A 408 -27.16 7.90 -8.42
C VAL A 408 -26.70 9.14 -7.66
N VAL A 409 -26.39 8.99 -6.37
CA VAL A 409 -25.95 10.09 -5.51
C VAL A 409 -24.66 10.71 -6.03
N TYR A 410 -23.63 9.91 -6.32
CA TYR A 410 -22.35 10.40 -6.83
C TYR A 410 -22.52 11.08 -8.19
N TYR A 411 -23.26 10.48 -9.12
CA TYR A 411 -23.51 11.09 -10.43
C TYR A 411 -24.20 12.46 -10.29
N ALA A 412 -25.22 12.54 -9.45
CA ALA A 412 -25.97 13.77 -9.22
C ALA A 412 -25.12 14.84 -8.54
N VAL A 413 -24.44 14.51 -7.44
CA VAL A 413 -23.61 15.43 -6.65
C VAL A 413 -22.42 15.93 -7.48
N PHE A 414 -21.65 15.05 -8.09
CA PHE A 414 -20.52 15.45 -8.92
C PHE A 414 -20.99 16.26 -10.13
N GLY A 415 -21.99 15.76 -10.85
CA GLY A 415 -22.52 16.47 -12.02
C GLY A 415 -23.06 17.86 -11.68
N PHE A 416 -23.76 18.00 -10.56
CA PHE A 416 -24.25 19.28 -10.07
C PHE A 416 -23.10 20.22 -9.70
N LEU A 417 -22.16 19.78 -8.85
CA LEU A 417 -21.05 20.62 -8.40
C LEU A 417 -20.16 21.06 -9.56
N ILE A 418 -19.84 20.16 -10.50
CA ILE A 418 -19.02 20.47 -11.68
C ILE A 418 -19.67 21.58 -12.51
N ARG A 419 -20.98 21.47 -12.79
CA ARG A 419 -21.70 22.45 -13.60
C ARG A 419 -21.97 23.75 -12.86
N ARG A 420 -22.31 23.69 -11.57
CA ARG A 420 -22.75 24.84 -10.78
C ARG A 420 -21.59 25.74 -10.35
N LEU A 421 -20.42 25.16 -10.13
CA LEU A 421 -19.21 25.87 -9.71
C LEU A 421 -18.18 26.00 -10.83
N ASP A 422 -18.53 25.56 -12.04
CA ASP A 422 -17.64 25.53 -13.22
C ASP A 422 -16.26 24.93 -12.91
N ILE A 423 -16.28 23.73 -12.32
CA ILE A 423 -15.06 23.07 -11.87
C ILE A 423 -14.27 22.57 -13.09
N MET A 424 -12.97 22.85 -13.10
CA MET A 424 -12.01 22.44 -14.15
C MET A 424 -11.65 20.95 -14.06
N THR A 425 -12.63 20.05 -14.14
CA THR A 425 -12.37 18.61 -14.24
C THR A 425 -11.69 18.26 -15.57
N PRO A 426 -11.06 17.07 -15.70
CA PRO A 426 -10.33 16.69 -16.92
C PRO A 426 -11.08 17.00 -18.22
N GLY A 427 -10.40 17.70 -19.12
CA GLY A 427 -10.95 18.13 -20.41
C GLY A 427 -11.73 19.43 -20.39
N ARG A 428 -11.92 20.08 -19.23
CA ARG A 428 -12.53 21.42 -19.12
C ARG A 428 -11.50 22.55 -19.00
N GLU A 429 -10.20 22.24 -19.14
CA GLU A 429 -9.13 23.24 -19.05
C GLU A 429 -9.23 24.26 -20.20
N PRO A 430 -8.92 25.55 -19.95
CA PRO A 430 -8.86 26.56 -20.99
C PRO A 430 -7.93 26.12 -22.14
N GLU A 431 -8.31 26.43 -23.37
CA GLU A 431 -7.40 26.25 -24.51
C GLU A 431 -6.23 27.24 -24.36
N PRO A 432 -4.99 26.85 -24.66
CA PRO A 432 -3.95 27.84 -24.86
C PRO A 432 -4.33 28.72 -26.05
N ASP A 433 -4.41 30.03 -25.83
CA ASP A 433 -4.73 31.01 -26.88
C ASP A 433 -3.75 30.87 -28.05
N MET A 434 -4.22 30.30 -29.16
CA MET A 434 -3.49 30.22 -30.43
C MET A 434 -3.42 31.57 -31.17
N ASP A 435 -3.51 32.70 -30.45
CA ASP A 435 -3.49 34.04 -31.03
C ASP A 435 -2.27 34.89 -30.61
N SER A 436 -1.27 34.29 -29.93
CA SER A 436 -0.01 34.97 -29.61
C SER A 436 1.19 34.33 -30.33
N GLY A 437 1.23 34.44 -31.67
CA GLY A 437 2.38 33.92 -32.42
C GLY A 437 2.37 34.07 -33.94
N GLY A 438 2.23 35.28 -34.46
CA GLY A 438 2.84 35.71 -35.73
C GLY A 438 2.28 35.11 -37.03
N SER A 439 1.43 35.88 -37.70
CA SER A 439 1.18 35.73 -39.13
C SER A 439 2.49 35.75 -39.93
N GLY A 440 2.88 34.58 -40.44
CA GLY A 440 4.04 34.42 -41.31
C GLY A 440 3.79 33.37 -42.37
N GLY A 441 3.23 33.79 -43.52
CA GLY A 441 3.47 33.14 -44.81
C GLY A 441 2.56 31.97 -45.18
N SER A 442 1.49 32.29 -45.92
CA SER A 442 0.76 31.39 -46.79
C SER A 442 1.59 30.89 -47.97
N GLY A 443 1.39 29.62 -48.35
CA GLY A 443 1.68 29.05 -49.67
C GLY A 443 2.18 27.61 -49.51
N GLY A 444 1.64 26.58 -50.14
CA GLY A 444 0.58 26.41 -51.11
C GLY A 444 0.44 24.90 -51.34
N SER A 445 -0.76 24.50 -51.76
CA SER A 445 -1.24 23.17 -52.13
C SER A 445 -0.31 22.26 -52.96
N GLY A 446 -0.45 20.93 -52.79
CA GLY A 446 -0.27 20.00 -53.91
C GLY A 446 0.20 18.56 -53.61
N ASP A 447 -0.78 17.66 -53.51
CA ASP A 447 -0.82 16.33 -54.15
C ASP A 447 -0.13 15.09 -53.55
N ALA A 448 -0.81 13.95 -53.75
CA ALA A 448 -0.56 12.65 -53.16
C ALA A 448 -0.09 11.61 -54.20
N SER A 449 0.93 10.80 -53.87
CA SER A 449 0.97 9.34 -54.12
C SER A 449 2.24 8.67 -53.59
N PRO A 450 2.21 7.35 -53.32
CA PRO A 450 3.17 6.67 -52.44
C PRO A 450 4.28 5.93 -53.22
N GLY A 451 5.46 5.80 -52.62
CA GLY A 451 6.49 4.92 -53.17
C GLY A 451 7.81 4.90 -52.43
N ARG A 452 8.18 3.68 -52.01
CA ARG A 452 9.54 3.13 -51.83
C ARG A 452 10.23 3.35 -50.48
N ALA A 453 10.42 2.23 -49.78
CA ALA A 453 11.36 2.08 -48.67
C ALA A 453 12.82 2.16 -49.19
N PRO A 454 13.77 2.72 -48.41
CA PRO A 454 15.18 2.66 -48.75
C PRO A 454 15.88 1.44 -48.14
N GLU A 455 16.72 0.79 -48.94
CA GLU A 455 17.72 -0.22 -48.55
C GLU A 455 18.83 0.38 -47.67
N PRO A 456 19.54 -0.43 -46.87
CA PRO A 456 20.65 0.04 -46.03
C PRO A 456 21.98 0.08 -46.79
N ASN A 457 22.66 1.23 -46.74
CA ASN A 457 24.04 1.37 -47.23
C ASN A 457 25.03 0.64 -46.30
N MET A 458 25.79 -0.27 -46.91
CA MET A 458 27.11 -0.67 -46.43
C MET A 458 28.10 0.43 -46.80
N ASP A 459 28.91 0.88 -45.85
CA ASP A 459 30.21 1.49 -46.15
C ASP A 459 31.31 0.64 -45.53
N SER A 460 32.17 0.19 -46.43
CA SER A 460 33.43 -0.51 -46.23
C SER A 460 34.56 0.49 -46.01
N ASP A 461 35.39 0.26 -45.01
CA ASP A 461 36.79 0.69 -45.02
C ASP A 461 37.66 -0.41 -44.37
N GLY A 462 38.62 -0.93 -45.13
CA GLY A 462 39.79 -1.66 -44.65
C GLY A 462 41.05 -1.00 -45.23
N PRO A 463 42.26 -1.59 -45.16
CA PRO A 463 42.63 -2.87 -44.54
C PRO A 463 43.96 -2.82 -43.73
N GLY A 464 44.35 -3.93 -43.11
CA GLY A 464 45.76 -4.25 -42.86
C GLY A 464 46.06 -5.10 -41.63
N GLY A 465 46.47 -6.36 -41.84
CA GLY A 465 47.24 -7.13 -40.86
C GLY A 465 46.95 -8.64 -40.80
N SER A 466 47.70 -9.42 -41.58
CA SER A 466 48.02 -10.86 -41.47
C SER A 466 47.92 -11.43 -40.06
N GLY A 467 47.37 -12.62 -39.78
CA GLY A 467 47.50 -13.91 -40.48
C GLY A 467 48.24 -14.87 -39.54
N ASP A 468 47.55 -15.88 -38.97
CA ASP A 468 47.89 -17.31 -39.13
C ASP A 468 46.96 -18.23 -38.31
N ALA A 469 46.67 -19.39 -38.92
CA ALA A 469 45.87 -20.51 -38.42
C ALA A 469 46.68 -21.34 -37.37
N SER A 470 46.18 -22.31 -36.59
CA SER A 470 45.15 -23.34 -36.74
C SER A 470 45.02 -24.13 -35.40
N PRO A 471 44.16 -25.17 -35.26
CA PRO A 471 43.40 -25.48 -34.03
C PRO A 471 43.86 -26.72 -33.24
N GLY A 472 43.30 -26.94 -32.04
CA GLY A 472 43.51 -28.18 -31.28
C GLY A 472 42.55 -28.44 -30.11
N ARG A 473 41.54 -29.27 -30.38
CA ARG A 473 40.94 -30.32 -29.52
C ARG A 473 40.65 -30.08 -28.02
N ALA A 474 39.35 -30.17 -27.69
CA ALA A 474 38.83 -30.90 -26.52
C ALA A 474 38.93 -32.45 -26.79
N PRO A 475 38.65 -33.40 -25.85
CA PRO A 475 37.87 -33.30 -24.59
C PRO A 475 38.34 -34.17 -23.40
N GLY A 476 37.59 -34.16 -22.29
CA GLY A 476 37.57 -35.18 -21.21
C GLY A 476 37.66 -34.55 -19.81
N ALA A 477 36.60 -34.44 -19.00
CA ALA A 477 35.81 -35.46 -18.28
C ALA A 477 36.39 -35.88 -16.90
N ALA A 478 35.56 -35.68 -15.86
CA ALA A 478 35.38 -36.44 -14.61
C ALA A 478 36.29 -36.22 -13.37
N GLY A 479 35.60 -36.22 -12.21
CA GLY A 479 36.11 -36.39 -10.83
C GLY A 479 36.36 -35.07 -10.11
N SER A 480 35.75 -34.75 -8.96
CA SER A 480 35.09 -35.53 -7.90
C SER A 480 34.26 -34.61 -7.02
#